data_AF-A0A371CZ06-F1
#
_entry.id   AF-A0A371CZ06-F1
#
_cell.length_a   1.000
_cell.length_b   1.000
_cell.length_c   1.000
_cell.angle_alpha   90.00
_cell.angle_beta   90.00
_cell.angle_gamma   90.00
#
_symmetry.space_group_name_H-M   'P 1'
#
loop_
_entity.id
_entity.type
_entity.pdbx_description
1 polymer ?
#
loop_
_entity_poly.entity_id
_entity_poly.type
_entity_poly.pdbx_seq_one_letter_code
_entity_poly.pdbx_strand_id
1 'polypeptide(L)'
;MSKLLWPIYFVESSDSSDLETSTFTHFDLGSRPAELSPESKSSSSDSCYTLKAYIPDRRVTVPFKTFLKKLISASEDGNSQVFRAELRVVANGGLTAQKRTVVCKVAYGERQIQVLRKESDLYHTKLLSLQGTVVPLMYGCYIDDTDDGRMGVLILQYCGVPLTYELKYYALTVRYQAVNALLAIHKAGVEHNDFAERNIVISKDKKGCPYVMVVDFGMASDHTCELQLDTIAPYGLAPTNREFLCDELYEVCRIADVWLPRYAQLFGNLIPVEHATSVDSILQHAYIPELFKGSRARECAQKAIEDVAEQRERRMAMDASPVPIEFDVD
;
A
#
# COMPACT_ATOMS: atom_id res chain seq x y z
N MET A 1 -29.31 -11.93 11.90
CA MET A 1 -28.91 -10.98 12.96
C MET A 1 -28.35 -11.81 14.10
N SER A 2 -27.03 -12.04 14.07
CA SER A 2 -26.36 -13.01 14.93
C SER A 2 -25.01 -12.40 15.31
N LYS A 3 -24.72 -12.44 16.61
CA LYS A 3 -23.85 -11.54 17.34
C LYS A 3 -22.37 -11.73 16.99
N LEU A 4 -21.75 -10.65 16.54
CA LEU A 4 -20.31 -10.39 16.66
C LEU A 4 -19.97 -10.19 18.14
N LEU A 5 -18.88 -10.79 18.60
CA LEU A 5 -17.95 -10.31 19.64
C LEU A 5 -16.94 -11.44 19.92
N TRP A 6 -15.70 -11.28 19.48
CA TRP A 6 -14.55 -12.04 20.00
C TRP A 6 -13.66 -11.08 20.78
N PRO A 7 -13.07 -11.51 21.91
CA PRO A 7 -12.54 -10.59 22.91
C PRO A 7 -11.15 -10.06 22.54
N ILE A 8 -11.00 -8.76 22.79
CA ILE A 8 -9.74 -8.06 23.00
C ILE A 8 -9.19 -8.50 24.36
N TYR A 9 -7.98 -9.06 24.43
CA TYR A 9 -7.14 -8.93 25.63
C TYR A 9 -5.65 -8.86 25.26
N PHE A 10 -5.06 -7.72 25.61
CA PHE A 10 -3.61 -7.50 25.74
C PHE A 10 -3.11 -8.17 27.02
N VAL A 11 -1.89 -8.70 26.99
CA VAL A 11 -1.11 -8.97 28.22
C VAL A 11 0.15 -8.11 28.13
N GLU A 12 0.16 -7.02 28.90
CA GLU A 12 1.39 -6.35 29.32
C GLU A 12 2.05 -7.18 30.41
N SER A 13 3.37 -7.32 30.32
CA SER A 13 4.18 -8.00 31.32
C SER A 13 4.21 -7.19 32.62
N SER A 14 3.83 -7.85 33.71
CA SER A 14 3.93 -7.37 35.08
C SER A 14 5.37 -7.13 35.53
N ASP A 15 5.60 -6.01 36.21
CA ASP A 15 6.62 -5.89 37.25
C ASP A 15 6.01 -5.30 38.55
N SER A 16 6.55 -5.77 39.65
CA SER A 16 6.17 -5.72 41.07
C SER A 16 5.74 -4.36 41.68
N SER A 17 4.82 -4.38 42.65
CA SER A 17 5.16 -4.40 44.11
C SER A 17 3.96 -4.02 45.01
N ASP A 18 3.89 -4.73 46.13
CA ASP A 18 2.99 -4.69 47.30
C ASP A 18 2.49 -3.33 47.81
N LEU A 19 1.27 -3.30 48.36
CA LEU A 19 1.02 -3.09 49.81
C LEU A 19 -0.48 -3.02 50.17
N GLU A 20 -0.75 -3.49 51.39
CA GLU A 20 -2.00 -3.78 52.08
C GLU A 20 -2.91 -2.55 52.37
N THR A 21 -4.22 -2.75 52.55
CA THR A 21 -4.89 -2.68 53.88
C THR A 21 -6.43 -2.79 53.82
N SER A 22 -6.95 -3.52 54.81
CA SER A 22 -8.35 -3.76 55.25
C SER A 22 -9.23 -2.51 55.42
N THR A 23 -10.58 -2.54 55.36
CA THR A 23 -11.46 -2.92 56.50
C THR A 23 -12.99 -2.82 56.22
N PHE A 24 -13.75 -3.70 56.90
CA PHE A 24 -15.10 -3.54 57.52
C PHE A 24 -16.46 -3.86 56.81
N THR A 25 -17.08 -4.98 57.28
CA THR A 25 -18.46 -5.18 57.85
C THR A 25 -19.74 -5.01 56.99
N HIS A 26 -20.87 -5.74 57.12
CA HIS A 26 -21.35 -6.96 57.84
C HIS A 26 -22.83 -7.23 57.37
N PHE A 27 -23.35 -8.48 57.53
CA PHE A 27 -24.78 -8.93 57.45
C PHE A 27 -25.44 -9.07 56.05
N ASP A 28 -26.26 -10.09 55.71
CA ASP A 28 -26.82 -11.26 56.41
C ASP A 28 -27.22 -12.37 55.41
N LEU A 29 -27.49 -13.55 55.98
CA LEU A 29 -27.72 -14.91 55.48
C LEU A 29 -28.90 -15.13 54.51
N GLY A 30 -28.72 -16.04 53.56
CA GLY A 30 -29.82 -16.67 52.82
C GLY A 30 -29.39 -17.65 51.71
N SER A 31 -29.27 -18.93 52.08
CA SER A 31 -29.39 -20.13 51.21
C SER A 31 -28.21 -20.54 50.31
N ARG A 32 -27.60 -21.69 50.69
CA ARG A 32 -26.55 -22.46 50.00
C ARG A 32 -26.90 -22.85 48.54
N PRO A 33 -25.96 -22.71 47.59
CA PRO A 33 -25.95 -23.46 46.33
C PRO A 33 -25.16 -24.77 46.46
N ALA A 34 -25.55 -25.78 45.68
CA ALA A 34 -24.81 -27.02 45.51
C ALA A 34 -23.56 -26.80 44.65
N GLU A 35 -22.45 -27.35 45.12
CA GLU A 35 -21.08 -27.19 44.62
C GLU A 35 -20.92 -27.71 43.18
N LEU A 36 -20.47 -26.82 42.28
CA LEU A 36 -19.89 -27.17 40.98
C LEU A 36 -18.37 -27.20 41.12
N SER A 37 -17.81 -28.29 40.64
CA SER A 37 -16.40 -28.69 40.64
C SER A 37 -15.42 -27.61 40.15
N PRO A 38 -14.15 -27.66 40.59
CA PRO A 38 -13.16 -26.62 40.32
C PRO A 38 -12.85 -26.50 38.83
N GLU A 39 -12.88 -25.25 38.39
CA GLU A 39 -12.47 -24.76 37.09
C GLU A 39 -11.15 -25.40 36.65
N SER A 40 -11.23 -26.17 35.57
CA SER A 40 -10.08 -26.51 34.77
C SER A 40 -9.44 -25.20 34.31
N LYS A 41 -8.26 -24.89 34.83
CA LYS A 41 -7.33 -23.93 34.23
C LYS A 41 -7.13 -24.36 32.77
N SER A 42 -7.84 -23.71 31.85
CA SER A 42 -7.59 -23.88 30.43
C SER A 42 -6.22 -23.29 30.14
N SER A 43 -5.25 -24.17 29.94
CA SER A 43 -3.98 -23.81 29.33
C SER A 43 -4.26 -23.08 28.02
N SER A 44 -3.74 -21.86 27.86
CA SER A 44 -3.75 -21.16 26.58
C SER A 44 -3.12 -22.07 25.53
N SER A 45 -3.93 -22.65 24.65
CA SER A 45 -3.39 -23.37 23.52
C SER A 45 -2.80 -22.34 22.57
N ASP A 46 -1.47 -22.24 22.51
CA ASP A 46 -0.78 -21.67 21.36
C ASP A 46 -1.21 -22.47 20.13
N SER A 47 -2.22 -21.98 19.38
CA SER A 47 -2.70 -22.66 18.18
C SER A 47 -1.65 -22.53 17.08
N CYS A 48 -0.84 -23.58 16.94
CA CYS A 48 0.16 -23.68 15.89
C CYS A 48 -0.41 -24.51 14.74
N TYR A 49 -0.80 -23.85 13.64
CA TYR A 49 -1.22 -24.55 12.43
C TYR A 49 0.00 -25.00 11.62
N THR A 50 -0.08 -26.21 11.06
CA THR A 50 0.84 -26.68 10.03
C THR A 50 0.11 -26.62 8.70
N LEU A 51 0.58 -25.78 7.78
CA LEU A 51 -0.08 -25.56 6.49
C LEU A 51 0.74 -26.18 5.36
N LYS A 52 0.05 -26.80 4.40
CA LYS A 52 0.66 -27.27 3.15
C LYS A 52 1.02 -26.09 2.25
N ALA A 53 2.19 -26.17 1.62
CA ALA A 53 2.62 -25.20 0.63
C ALA A 53 1.78 -25.35 -0.65
N TYR A 54 1.12 -24.28 -1.07
CA TYR A 54 0.64 -24.11 -2.45
C TYR A 54 1.80 -23.67 -3.35
N ILE A 55 2.56 -22.68 -2.89
CA ILE A 55 3.82 -22.23 -3.49
C ILE A 55 4.86 -22.15 -2.36
N PRO A 56 5.92 -22.99 -2.36
CA PRO A 56 6.92 -22.96 -1.30
C PRO A 56 7.87 -21.75 -1.42
N ASP A 57 8.58 -21.43 -0.33
CA ASP A 57 9.71 -20.50 -0.38
C ASP A 57 10.78 -21.04 -1.33
N ARG A 58 11.17 -20.26 -2.35
CA ARG A 58 12.21 -20.66 -3.32
C ARG A 58 13.61 -20.63 -2.73
N ARG A 59 13.82 -19.92 -1.61
CA ARG A 59 15.13 -19.64 -1.01
C ARG A 59 15.41 -20.50 0.21
N VAL A 60 14.41 -21.18 0.74
CA VAL A 60 14.52 -21.90 2.02
C VAL A 60 13.99 -23.32 1.84
N THR A 61 14.87 -24.30 1.99
CA THR A 61 14.54 -25.74 1.96
C THR A 61 14.27 -26.31 3.36
N VAL A 62 14.51 -25.51 4.40
CA VAL A 62 14.33 -25.89 5.81
C VAL A 62 12.97 -25.41 6.33
N PRO A 63 12.32 -26.15 7.24
CA PRO A 63 11.06 -25.72 7.83
C PRO A 63 11.22 -24.37 8.54
N PHE A 64 10.14 -23.61 8.61
CA PHE A 64 10.09 -22.36 9.35
C PHE A 64 8.79 -22.25 10.13
N LYS A 65 8.78 -21.35 11.13
CA LYS A 65 7.56 -20.96 11.85
C LYS A 65 7.38 -19.45 11.73
N THR A 66 6.14 -19.03 11.49
CA THR A 66 5.73 -17.63 11.53
C THR A 66 4.96 -17.33 12.80
N PHE A 67 5.32 -16.24 13.46
CA PHE A 67 4.66 -15.73 14.66
C PHE A 67 3.98 -14.42 14.32
N LEU A 68 2.65 -14.41 14.27
CA LEU A 68 1.88 -13.18 14.06
C LEU A 68 2.11 -12.23 15.25
N LYS A 69 2.35 -10.95 14.98
CA LYS A 69 2.69 -9.96 16.02
C LYS A 69 1.66 -8.84 16.12
N LYS A 70 1.36 -8.17 15.01
CA LYS A 70 0.47 -7.00 14.98
C LYS A 70 -0.45 -7.08 13.76
N LEU A 71 -1.75 -6.95 13.98
CA LEU A 71 -2.71 -6.73 12.89
C LEU A 71 -2.49 -5.33 12.31
N ILE A 72 -2.21 -5.24 11.02
CA ILE A 72 -1.99 -3.98 10.29
C ILE A 72 -3.28 -3.55 9.57
N SER A 73 -4.00 -4.50 8.98
CA SER A 73 -5.22 -4.25 8.23
C SER A 73 -6.15 -5.46 8.27
N ALA A 74 -7.46 -5.23 8.20
CA ALA A 74 -8.46 -6.28 8.07
C ALA A 74 -9.61 -5.78 7.18
N SER A 75 -10.19 -6.69 6.39
CA SER A 75 -11.45 -6.41 5.71
C SER A 75 -12.61 -6.31 6.71
N GLU A 76 -13.67 -5.59 6.34
CA GLU A 76 -14.85 -5.41 7.19
C GLU A 76 -15.53 -6.75 7.58
N ASP A 77 -15.48 -7.73 6.68
CA ASP A 77 -16.02 -9.07 6.93
C ASP A 77 -15.06 -9.98 7.72
N GLY A 78 -13.84 -9.51 8.02
CA GLY A 78 -12.81 -10.26 8.73
C GLY A 78 -12.17 -11.41 7.94
N ASN A 79 -12.59 -11.64 6.68
CA ASN A 79 -12.12 -12.77 5.89
C ASN A 79 -10.75 -12.52 5.24
N SER A 80 -10.22 -11.31 5.32
CA SER A 80 -8.86 -10.96 4.91
C SER A 80 -8.20 -10.14 6.01
N GLN A 81 -7.04 -10.58 6.46
CA GLN A 81 -6.28 -9.94 7.53
C GLN A 81 -4.81 -9.87 7.17
N VAL A 82 -4.16 -8.75 7.47
CA VAL A 82 -2.74 -8.51 7.18
C VAL A 82 -2.02 -8.27 8.48
N PHE A 83 -1.02 -9.10 8.78
CA PHE A 83 -0.25 -9.03 10.01
C PHE A 83 1.21 -8.69 9.74
N ARG A 84 1.82 -7.84 10.59
CA ARG A 84 3.26 -7.86 10.82
C ARG A 84 3.56 -9.14 11.59
N ALA A 85 4.55 -9.90 11.14
CA ALA A 85 4.90 -11.18 11.72
C ALA A 85 6.42 -11.37 11.74
N GLU A 86 6.85 -12.38 12.50
CA GLU A 86 8.24 -12.81 12.56
C GLU A 86 8.37 -14.22 11.98
N LEU A 87 9.21 -14.37 10.98
CA LEU A 87 9.57 -15.64 10.36
C LEU A 87 10.86 -16.16 10.99
N ARG A 88 10.86 -17.37 11.56
CA ARG A 88 12.05 -18.04 12.11
C ARG A 88 12.30 -19.37 11.45
N VAL A 89 13.53 -19.61 11.05
CA VAL A 89 13.97 -20.92 10.54
C VAL A 89 14.01 -21.93 11.69
N VAL A 90 13.55 -23.15 11.41
CA VAL A 90 13.65 -24.31 12.30
C VAL A 90 14.79 -25.20 11.83
N ALA A 91 15.77 -25.46 12.69
CA ALA A 91 16.88 -26.36 12.42
C ALA A 91 17.16 -27.24 13.64
N ASN A 92 17.53 -28.50 13.43
CA ASN A 92 17.86 -29.46 14.50
C ASN A 92 16.76 -29.58 15.59
N GLY A 93 15.49 -29.49 15.20
CA GLY A 93 14.35 -29.58 16.11
C GLY A 93 14.08 -28.32 16.95
N GLY A 94 14.83 -27.24 16.76
CA GLY A 94 14.68 -25.98 17.49
C GLY A 94 14.52 -24.75 16.59
N LEU A 95 14.02 -23.65 17.17
CA LEU A 95 14.01 -22.34 16.52
C LEU A 95 15.43 -21.78 16.48
N THR A 96 15.86 -21.35 15.29
CA THR A 96 17.14 -20.65 15.15
C THR A 96 17.00 -19.18 15.56
N ALA A 97 18.15 -18.53 15.81
CA ALA A 97 18.21 -17.08 16.02
C ALA A 97 17.96 -16.28 14.71
N GLN A 98 17.95 -16.95 13.56
CA GLN A 98 17.70 -16.30 12.28
C GLN A 98 16.22 -15.94 12.16
N LYS A 99 15.93 -14.66 12.38
CA LYS A 99 14.60 -14.07 12.28
C LYS A 99 14.51 -13.08 11.12
N ARG A 100 13.33 -12.99 10.50
CA ARG A 100 12.98 -11.97 9.51
C ARG A 100 11.64 -11.36 9.86
N THR A 101 11.52 -10.04 9.73
CA THR A 101 10.21 -9.37 9.77
C THR A 101 9.51 -9.57 8.44
N VAL A 102 8.28 -10.05 8.49
CA VAL A 102 7.47 -10.39 7.32
C VAL A 102 6.06 -9.83 7.46
N VAL A 103 5.33 -9.83 6.36
CA VAL A 103 3.89 -9.62 6.33
C VAL A 103 3.22 -10.96 6.05
N CYS A 104 2.23 -11.32 6.87
CA CYS A 104 1.35 -12.46 6.61
C CYS A 104 -0.03 -11.92 6.21
N LYS A 105 -0.43 -12.13 4.96
CA LYS A 105 -1.80 -11.93 4.49
C LYS A 105 -2.54 -13.24 4.67
N VAL A 106 -3.53 -13.25 5.57
CA VAL A 106 -4.34 -14.40 5.94
C VAL A 106 -5.72 -14.22 5.31
N ALA A 107 -6.18 -15.24 4.61
CA ALA A 107 -7.48 -15.28 3.95
C ALA A 107 -8.30 -16.47 4.45
N TYR A 108 -9.58 -16.22 4.72
CA TYR A 108 -10.56 -17.21 5.12
C TYR A 108 -11.66 -17.34 4.08
N GLY A 109 -12.12 -18.58 3.87
CA GLY A 109 -13.18 -18.89 2.92
C GLY A 109 -12.72 -18.88 1.46
N GLU A 110 -13.44 -19.63 0.63
CA GLU A 110 -13.01 -19.96 -0.73
C GLU A 110 -12.75 -18.73 -1.59
N ARG A 111 -13.62 -17.71 -1.51
CA ARG A 111 -13.50 -16.51 -2.34
C ARG A 111 -12.19 -15.75 -2.07
N GLN A 112 -11.84 -15.51 -0.81
CA GLN A 112 -10.63 -14.76 -0.48
C GLN A 112 -9.37 -15.59 -0.71
N ILE A 113 -9.45 -16.92 -0.53
CA ILE A 113 -8.34 -17.82 -0.86
C ILE A 113 -8.05 -17.81 -2.37
N GLN A 114 -9.07 -17.73 -3.23
CA GLN A 114 -8.87 -17.62 -4.68
C GLN A 114 -8.22 -16.29 -5.08
N VAL A 115 -8.59 -15.18 -4.43
CA VAL A 115 -7.91 -13.89 -4.61
C VAL A 115 -6.45 -13.98 -4.19
N LEU A 116 -6.18 -14.56 -3.02
CA LEU A 116 -4.83 -14.75 -2.48
C LEU A 116 -3.98 -15.67 -3.37
N ARG A 117 -4.57 -16.73 -3.95
CA ARG A 117 -3.91 -17.60 -4.94
C ARG A 117 -3.48 -16.82 -6.17
N LYS A 118 -4.40 -16.08 -6.79
CA LYS A 118 -4.13 -15.27 -7.98
C LYS A 118 -2.99 -14.29 -7.73
N GLU A 119 -3.02 -13.58 -6.61
CA GLU A 119 -1.94 -12.69 -6.19
C GLU A 119 -0.60 -13.45 -6.03
N SER A 120 -0.61 -14.60 -5.35
CA SER A 120 0.60 -15.41 -5.15
C SER A 120 1.20 -15.94 -6.45
N ASP A 121 0.36 -16.27 -7.44
CA ASP A 121 0.81 -16.71 -8.76
C ASP A 121 1.51 -15.58 -9.51
N LEU A 122 1.03 -14.33 -9.39
CA LEU A 122 1.69 -13.16 -9.98
C LEU A 122 3.09 -12.94 -9.38
N TYR A 123 3.23 -13.00 -8.05
CA TYR A 123 4.53 -12.95 -7.38
C TYR A 123 5.47 -14.07 -7.85
N HIS A 124 4.94 -15.28 -8.02
CA HIS A 124 5.72 -16.46 -8.43
C HIS A 124 6.14 -16.41 -9.91
N THR A 125 5.37 -15.74 -10.77
CA THR A 125 5.58 -15.75 -12.23
C THR A 125 6.04 -14.39 -12.73
N LYS A 126 5.11 -13.50 -13.06
CA LYS A 126 5.34 -12.24 -13.77
C LYS A 126 6.17 -11.25 -12.97
N LEU A 127 5.93 -11.16 -11.66
CA LEU A 127 6.61 -10.19 -10.79
C LEU A 127 7.95 -10.71 -10.24
N LEU A 128 8.37 -11.93 -10.62
CA LEU A 128 9.53 -12.59 -10.03
C LEU A 128 10.83 -11.76 -10.16
N SER A 129 11.06 -11.16 -11.32
CA SER A 129 12.25 -10.33 -11.58
C SER A 129 12.20 -8.96 -10.88
N LEU A 130 11.03 -8.57 -10.37
CA LEU A 130 10.79 -7.31 -9.68
C LEU A 130 10.84 -7.43 -8.14
N GLN A 131 10.93 -8.67 -7.63
CA GLN A 131 10.94 -8.90 -6.19
C GLN A 131 12.21 -8.36 -5.52
N GLY A 132 12.01 -7.59 -4.45
CA GLY A 132 13.07 -6.90 -3.72
C GLY A 132 13.60 -5.65 -4.43
N THR A 133 13.00 -5.25 -5.56
CA THR A 133 13.33 -4.00 -6.25
C THR A 133 12.17 -3.02 -6.23
N VAL A 134 11.01 -3.42 -6.72
CA VAL A 134 9.80 -2.57 -6.75
C VAL A 134 8.57 -3.26 -6.17
N VAL A 135 8.64 -4.57 -5.93
CA VAL A 135 7.63 -5.34 -5.18
C VAL A 135 8.30 -6.17 -4.09
N PRO A 136 7.58 -6.61 -3.04
CA PRO A 136 8.14 -7.44 -1.97
C PRO A 136 8.74 -8.76 -2.45
N LEU A 137 9.69 -9.30 -1.68
CA LEU A 137 10.04 -10.72 -1.76
C LEU A 137 8.87 -11.59 -1.28
N MET A 138 8.58 -12.67 -2.00
CA MET A 138 7.63 -13.71 -1.60
C MET A 138 8.36 -14.88 -0.94
N TYR A 139 7.93 -15.24 0.28
CA TYR A 139 8.42 -16.40 1.03
C TYR A 139 7.48 -17.61 0.96
N GLY A 140 6.41 -17.51 0.18
CA GLY A 140 5.53 -18.62 -0.14
C GLY A 140 4.06 -18.32 0.13
N CYS A 141 3.22 -19.21 -0.39
CA CYS A 141 1.78 -19.24 -0.20
C CYS A 141 1.38 -20.61 0.31
N TYR A 142 0.63 -20.67 1.40
CA TYR A 142 0.28 -21.88 2.12
C TYR A 142 -1.23 -21.95 2.27
N ILE A 143 -1.84 -23.08 1.91
CA ILE A 143 -3.30 -23.22 1.88
C ILE A 143 -3.64 -24.62 2.39
N ASP A 144 -4.48 -24.68 3.42
CA ASP A 144 -4.94 -25.95 3.99
C ASP A 144 -6.33 -25.80 4.63
N ASP A 145 -6.92 -26.94 4.95
CA ASP A 145 -8.10 -27.03 5.80
C ASP A 145 -7.63 -27.16 7.25
N THR A 146 -8.04 -26.23 8.11
CA THR A 146 -7.74 -26.22 9.55
C THR A 146 -9.01 -26.44 10.37
N ASP A 147 -8.86 -26.59 11.69
CA ASP A 147 -10.00 -26.74 12.59
C ASP A 147 -10.95 -25.52 12.56
N ASP A 148 -10.42 -24.34 12.19
CA ASP A 148 -11.19 -23.10 12.01
C ASP A 148 -11.70 -22.91 10.57
N GLY A 149 -11.56 -23.95 9.74
CA GLY A 149 -11.96 -23.98 8.34
C GLY A 149 -10.80 -23.77 7.37
N ARG A 150 -11.16 -23.62 6.10
CA ARG A 150 -10.19 -23.44 5.02
C ARG A 150 -9.52 -22.08 5.13
N MET A 151 -8.19 -22.08 5.17
CA MET A 151 -7.40 -20.85 5.26
C MET A 151 -6.26 -20.82 4.25
N GLY A 152 -5.88 -19.61 3.85
CA GLY A 152 -4.71 -19.33 3.01
C GLY A 152 -3.82 -18.28 3.67
N VAL A 153 -2.51 -18.44 3.56
CA VAL A 153 -1.51 -17.51 4.08
C VAL A 153 -0.46 -17.22 3.01
N LEU A 154 -0.37 -15.97 2.59
CA LEU A 154 0.70 -15.45 1.76
C LEU A 154 1.72 -14.71 2.63
N ILE A 155 2.98 -15.11 2.55
CA ILE A 155 4.07 -14.55 3.35
C ILE A 155 4.97 -13.70 2.46
N LEU A 156 5.09 -12.41 2.76
CA LEU A 156 5.85 -11.43 2.00
C LEU A 156 6.89 -10.72 2.88
N GLN A 157 7.88 -10.10 2.26
CA GLN A 157 8.77 -9.15 2.93
C GLN A 157 7.98 -7.98 3.52
N TYR A 158 8.29 -7.63 4.76
CA TYR A 158 7.84 -6.35 5.31
C TYR A 158 8.66 -5.21 4.71
N CYS A 159 7.97 -4.28 4.05
CA CYS A 159 8.56 -3.26 3.20
C CYS A 159 8.36 -1.83 3.72
N GLY A 160 7.98 -1.69 5.00
CA GLY A 160 7.79 -0.41 5.67
C GLY A 160 6.32 -0.02 5.84
N VAL A 161 6.05 1.27 5.81
CA VAL A 161 4.75 1.87 6.13
C VAL A 161 4.04 2.37 4.86
N PRO A 162 2.70 2.28 4.77
CA PRO A 162 1.96 2.80 3.63
C PRO A 162 1.95 4.33 3.59
N LEU A 163 1.72 4.91 2.42
CA LEU A 163 1.44 6.34 2.30
C LEU A 163 0.06 6.68 2.87
N THR A 164 -0.05 7.88 3.47
CA THR A 164 -1.24 8.35 4.19
C THR A 164 -1.88 9.60 3.57
N TYR A 165 -1.16 10.31 2.70
CA TYR A 165 -1.63 11.49 1.97
C TYR A 165 -1.61 11.23 0.46
N GLU A 166 -2.36 12.01 -0.33
CA GLU A 166 -2.32 11.88 -1.80
C GLU A 166 -0.89 11.95 -2.34
N LEU A 167 -0.59 11.10 -3.32
CA LEU A 167 0.77 10.91 -3.85
C LEU A 167 1.45 12.23 -4.23
N LYS A 168 0.73 13.20 -4.82
CA LYS A 168 1.24 14.53 -5.23
C LYS A 168 1.85 15.40 -4.12
N TYR A 169 1.57 15.10 -2.84
CA TYR A 169 2.09 15.87 -1.71
C TYR A 169 3.43 15.35 -1.19
N TYR A 170 3.87 14.17 -1.62
CA TYR A 170 5.17 13.63 -1.26
C TYR A 170 6.29 14.18 -2.14
N ALA A 171 7.52 14.03 -1.65
CA ALA A 171 8.74 14.42 -2.36
C ALA A 171 8.77 13.82 -3.77
N LEU A 172 9.29 14.58 -4.74
CA LEU A 172 9.40 14.13 -6.13
C LEU A 172 10.07 12.75 -6.24
N THR A 173 11.09 12.47 -5.42
CA THR A 173 11.81 11.20 -5.42
C THR A 173 10.91 10.00 -5.09
N VAL A 174 9.92 10.18 -4.21
CA VAL A 174 8.93 9.14 -3.85
C VAL A 174 7.93 8.96 -4.99
N ARG A 175 7.37 10.07 -5.48
CA ARG A 175 6.40 10.07 -6.59
C ARG A 175 6.99 9.41 -7.84
N TYR A 176 8.22 9.81 -8.19
CA TYR A 176 8.98 9.26 -9.29
C TYR A 176 9.24 7.76 -9.14
N GLN A 177 9.63 7.30 -7.94
CA GLN A 177 9.82 5.86 -7.69
C GLN A 177 8.49 5.10 -7.83
N ALA A 178 7.38 5.62 -7.30
CA ALA A 178 6.07 4.99 -7.38
C ALA A 178 5.58 4.81 -8.83
N VAL A 179 5.63 5.87 -9.65
CA VAL A 179 5.17 5.79 -11.05
C VAL A 179 6.05 4.86 -11.89
N ASN A 180 7.36 4.85 -11.66
CA ASN A 180 8.28 3.96 -12.40
C ASN A 180 8.28 2.52 -11.87
N ALA A 181 7.93 2.30 -10.60
CA ALA A 181 7.62 0.97 -10.07
C ALA A 181 6.40 0.38 -10.77
N LEU A 182 5.33 1.18 -10.93
CA LEU A 182 4.16 0.76 -11.70
C LEU A 182 4.51 0.50 -13.17
N LEU A 183 5.30 1.36 -13.81
CA LEU A 183 5.76 1.11 -15.19
C LEU A 183 6.47 -0.25 -15.33
N ALA A 184 7.35 -0.59 -14.38
CA ALA A 184 8.04 -1.87 -14.37
C ALA A 184 7.07 -3.06 -14.22
N ILE A 185 6.04 -2.91 -13.38
CA ILE A 185 4.97 -3.90 -13.20
C ILE A 185 4.18 -4.10 -14.51
N HIS A 186 3.83 -3.01 -15.20
CA HIS A 186 3.15 -3.07 -16.50
C HIS A 186 4.01 -3.75 -17.56
N LYS A 187 5.32 -3.46 -17.59
CA LYS A 187 6.27 -4.14 -18.48
C LYS A 187 6.42 -5.64 -18.18
N ALA A 188 6.16 -6.05 -16.94
CA ALA A 188 6.07 -7.46 -16.56
C ALA A 188 4.72 -8.11 -16.96
N GLY A 189 3.84 -7.36 -17.61
CA GLY A 189 2.55 -7.84 -18.12
C GLY A 189 1.47 -7.92 -17.04
N VAL A 190 1.51 -7.01 -16.05
CA VAL A 190 0.56 -6.92 -14.94
C VAL A 190 0.01 -5.50 -14.84
N GLU A 191 -1.30 -5.38 -14.72
CA GLU A 191 -2.01 -4.15 -14.35
C GLU A 191 -2.50 -4.31 -12.90
N HIS A 192 -2.32 -3.28 -12.08
CA HIS A 192 -2.53 -3.39 -10.64
C HIS A 192 -4.02 -3.31 -10.26
N ASN A 193 -4.79 -2.48 -10.95
CA ASN A 193 -6.23 -2.20 -10.77
C ASN A 193 -6.63 -1.64 -9.38
N ASP A 194 -5.66 -1.34 -8.52
CA ASP A 194 -5.89 -0.76 -7.19
C ASP A 194 -4.67 0.01 -6.71
N PHE A 195 -4.02 0.72 -7.64
CA PHE A 195 -2.83 1.50 -7.33
C PHE A 195 -3.22 2.77 -6.55
N ALA A 196 -3.12 2.69 -5.24
CA ALA A 196 -3.47 3.75 -4.31
C ALA A 196 -2.41 3.90 -3.21
N GLU A 197 -2.41 5.02 -2.50
CA GLU A 197 -1.45 5.38 -1.45
C GLU A 197 -1.24 4.25 -0.42
N ARG A 198 -2.33 3.59 -0.01
CA ARG A 198 -2.29 2.45 0.94
C ARG A 198 -1.49 1.24 0.45
N ASN A 199 -1.34 1.11 -0.87
CA ASN A 199 -0.64 0.03 -1.56
C ASN A 199 0.76 0.45 -2.03
N ILE A 200 1.19 1.67 -1.67
CA ILE A 200 2.56 2.17 -1.87
C ILE A 200 3.20 2.23 -0.48
N VAL A 201 4.13 1.32 -0.21
CA VAL A 201 4.83 1.25 1.08
C VAL A 201 6.24 1.79 0.96
N ILE A 202 6.69 2.47 2.01
CA ILE A 202 8.01 3.11 2.06
C ILE A 202 8.81 2.60 3.25
N SER A 203 10.04 2.20 2.94
CA SER A 203 11.09 1.92 3.91
C SER A 203 12.27 2.88 3.72
N LYS A 204 13.27 2.76 4.58
CA LYS A 204 14.56 3.42 4.37
C LYS A 204 15.55 2.42 3.82
N ASP A 205 16.27 2.80 2.77
CA ASP A 205 17.43 2.04 2.31
C ASP A 205 18.59 2.13 3.33
N LYS A 206 19.72 1.47 3.01
CA LYS A 206 20.92 1.46 3.87
C LYS A 206 21.53 2.86 4.09
N LYS A 207 21.20 3.83 3.25
CA LYS A 207 21.66 5.22 3.32
C LYS A 207 20.63 6.14 3.99
N GLY A 208 19.49 5.60 4.44
CA GLY A 208 18.41 6.37 5.02
C GLY A 208 17.49 7.04 3.99
N CYS A 209 17.67 6.79 2.70
CA CYS A 209 16.85 7.33 1.63
C CYS A 209 15.52 6.56 1.52
N PRO A 210 14.40 7.23 1.18
CA PRO A 210 13.12 6.57 1.02
C PRO A 210 13.17 5.57 -0.15
N TYR A 211 12.68 4.36 0.11
CA TYR A 211 12.64 3.26 -0.85
C TYR A 211 11.21 2.76 -0.99
N VAL A 212 10.66 2.90 -2.19
CA VAL A 212 9.25 2.59 -2.49
C VAL A 212 9.10 1.15 -2.93
N MET A 213 8.08 0.46 -2.43
CA MET A 213 7.59 -0.81 -2.97
C MET A 213 6.08 -0.76 -3.16
N VAL A 214 5.61 -1.47 -4.19
CA VAL A 214 4.19 -1.62 -4.51
C VAL A 214 3.72 -2.98 -3.98
N VAL A 215 2.58 -2.99 -3.28
CA VAL A 215 2.03 -4.17 -2.60
C VAL A 215 0.55 -4.36 -2.93
N ASP A 216 0.01 -5.51 -2.52
CA ASP A 216 -1.42 -5.86 -2.66
C ASP A 216 -1.92 -6.00 -4.11
N PHE A 217 -1.56 -7.13 -4.73
CA PHE A 217 -1.98 -7.48 -6.10
C PHE A 217 -3.29 -8.28 -6.13
N GLY A 218 -4.13 -8.18 -5.09
CA GLY A 218 -5.39 -8.91 -5.03
C GLY A 218 -6.37 -8.56 -6.17
N MET A 219 -6.31 -7.32 -6.66
CA MET A 219 -7.13 -6.83 -7.78
C MET A 219 -6.41 -6.91 -9.13
N ALA A 220 -5.12 -7.25 -9.15
CA ALA A 220 -4.29 -7.19 -10.34
C ALA A 220 -4.73 -8.20 -11.41
N SER A 221 -4.44 -7.90 -12.66
CA SER A 221 -4.75 -8.76 -13.82
C SER A 221 -3.60 -8.81 -14.82
N ASP A 222 -3.70 -9.78 -15.73
CA ASP A 222 -2.83 -9.83 -16.89
C ASP A 222 -3.04 -8.59 -17.76
N HIS A 223 -1.92 -8.04 -18.26
CA HIS A 223 -1.92 -6.81 -19.02
C HIS A 223 -0.89 -6.89 -20.15
N THR A 224 -1.19 -6.24 -21.28
CA THR A 224 -0.24 -6.02 -22.37
C THR A 224 -0.06 -4.52 -22.48
N CYS A 225 1.04 -4.00 -21.95
CA CYS A 225 1.29 -2.56 -21.97
C CYS A 225 1.84 -2.15 -23.33
N GLU A 226 1.12 -1.26 -24.02
CA GLU A 226 1.56 -0.72 -25.32
C GLU A 226 2.56 0.43 -25.16
N LEU A 227 2.70 0.99 -23.96
CA LEU A 227 3.62 2.08 -23.67
C LEU A 227 5.08 1.64 -23.84
N GLN A 228 5.77 2.26 -24.79
CA GLN A 228 7.17 1.94 -25.14
C GLN A 228 8.22 2.75 -24.34
N LEU A 229 7.81 3.49 -23.31
CA LEU A 229 8.74 4.28 -22.52
C LEU A 229 9.57 3.41 -21.59
N ASP A 230 10.86 3.73 -21.46
CA ASP A 230 11.74 3.11 -20.45
C ASP A 230 11.55 3.68 -19.06
N THR A 231 11.28 4.97 -18.99
CA THR A 231 11.14 5.72 -17.75
C THR A 231 10.13 6.84 -17.97
N ILE A 232 9.30 7.11 -16.97
CA ILE A 232 8.45 8.30 -16.90
C ILE A 232 9.28 9.45 -16.33
N ALA A 233 9.62 10.41 -17.18
CA ALA A 233 10.41 11.58 -16.80
C ALA A 233 9.54 12.60 -16.03
N PRO A 234 10.00 13.10 -14.87
CA PRO A 234 9.31 14.16 -14.16
C PRO A 234 9.48 15.50 -14.87
N TYR A 235 8.54 16.41 -14.65
CA TYR A 235 8.47 17.76 -15.20
C TYR A 235 8.44 17.85 -16.74
N GLY A 236 8.29 16.73 -17.45
CA GLY A 236 7.92 16.74 -18.87
C GLY A 236 6.49 17.30 -19.05
N LEU A 237 6.15 17.75 -20.25
CA LEU A 237 4.77 18.11 -20.57
C LEU A 237 3.88 16.87 -20.52
N ALA A 238 2.74 16.97 -19.86
CA ALA A 238 1.81 15.86 -19.75
C ALA A 238 1.43 15.34 -21.16
N PRO A 239 1.60 14.05 -21.47
CA PRO A 239 1.08 13.46 -22.71
C PRO A 239 -0.44 13.58 -22.75
N THR A 240 -1.02 13.47 -23.94
CA THR A 240 -2.46 13.14 -23.98
C THR A 240 -2.64 11.66 -23.64
N ASN A 241 -3.78 11.28 -23.08
CA ASN A 241 -4.08 9.87 -22.81
C ASN A 241 -3.95 9.00 -24.10
N ARG A 242 -4.33 9.54 -25.26
CA ARG A 242 -4.18 8.88 -26.57
C ARG A 242 -2.73 8.68 -27.01
N GLU A 243 -1.82 9.56 -26.59
CA GLU A 243 -0.38 9.39 -26.86
C GLU A 243 0.27 8.40 -25.88
N PHE A 244 -0.29 8.28 -24.67
CA PHE A 244 0.30 7.49 -23.59
C PHE A 244 -0.10 6.02 -23.60
N LEU A 245 -1.25 5.67 -24.21
CA LEU A 245 -1.63 4.29 -24.54
C LEU A 245 -1.75 3.32 -23.34
N CYS A 246 -1.85 3.83 -22.11
CA CYS A 246 -2.09 3.02 -20.92
C CYS A 246 -2.85 3.84 -19.88
N ASP A 247 -4.10 3.44 -19.59
CA ASP A 247 -5.00 4.23 -18.75
C ASP A 247 -4.59 4.27 -17.28
N GLU A 248 -4.27 3.12 -16.65
CA GLU A 248 -3.83 3.08 -15.25
C GLU A 248 -2.56 3.92 -15.04
N LEU A 249 -1.53 3.71 -15.86
CA LEU A 249 -0.29 4.50 -15.75
C LEU A 249 -0.53 5.99 -16.01
N TYR A 250 -1.37 6.35 -16.98
CA TYR A 250 -1.67 7.76 -17.27
C TYR A 250 -2.33 8.42 -16.07
N GLU A 251 -3.33 7.77 -15.49
CA GLU A 251 -4.08 8.28 -14.36
C GLU A 251 -3.19 8.41 -13.12
N VAL A 252 -2.35 7.41 -12.85
CA VAL A 252 -1.39 7.47 -11.74
C VAL A 252 -0.38 8.60 -11.94
N CYS A 253 0.14 8.81 -13.15
CA CYS A 253 1.04 9.95 -13.42
C CYS A 253 0.34 11.29 -13.21
N ARG A 254 -0.93 11.39 -13.60
CA ARG A 254 -1.76 12.58 -13.41
C ARG A 254 -2.02 12.86 -11.92
N ILE A 255 -2.40 11.84 -11.15
CA ILE A 255 -2.62 11.94 -9.70
C ILE A 255 -1.31 12.24 -8.96
N ALA A 256 -0.21 11.63 -9.40
CA ALA A 256 1.12 11.89 -8.85
C ALA A 256 1.65 13.27 -9.20
N ASP A 257 1.04 14.01 -10.14
CA ASP A 257 1.44 15.36 -10.56
C ASP A 257 2.92 15.40 -10.99
N VAL A 258 3.36 14.37 -11.72
CA VAL A 258 4.76 14.24 -12.18
C VAL A 258 5.05 15.03 -13.44
N TRP A 259 4.03 15.49 -14.16
CA TRP A 259 4.16 16.27 -15.39
C TRP A 259 3.75 17.73 -15.21
N LEU A 260 4.29 18.59 -16.06
CA LEU A 260 3.86 19.97 -16.20
C LEU A 260 2.62 20.06 -17.11
N PRO A 261 1.78 21.09 -16.94
CA PRO A 261 0.61 21.30 -17.80
C PRO A 261 1.02 21.43 -19.27
N ARG A 262 0.32 20.73 -20.16
CA ARG A 262 0.52 20.81 -21.61
C ARG A 262 -0.19 21.99 -22.26
N TYR A 263 -1.29 22.45 -21.66
CA TYR A 263 -2.15 23.46 -22.26
C TYR A 263 -2.36 24.64 -21.32
N ALA A 264 -2.32 25.85 -21.87
CA ALA A 264 -2.93 27.03 -21.28
C ALA A 264 -4.42 27.03 -21.65
N GLN A 265 -5.27 27.47 -20.72
CA GLN A 265 -6.70 27.59 -20.98
C GLN A 265 -7.08 29.04 -21.27
N LEU A 266 -7.66 29.30 -22.44
CA LEU A 266 -8.09 30.65 -22.85
C LEU A 266 -9.43 30.59 -23.57
N PHE A 267 -10.45 31.25 -23.00
CA PHE A 267 -11.83 31.26 -23.52
C PHE A 267 -12.42 29.85 -23.76
N GLY A 268 -12.05 28.87 -22.93
CA GLY A 268 -12.46 27.47 -23.09
C GLY A 268 -11.65 26.67 -24.11
N ASN A 269 -10.73 27.29 -24.85
CA ASN A 269 -9.79 26.60 -25.71
C ASN A 269 -8.58 26.11 -24.90
N LEU A 270 -8.06 24.94 -25.28
CA LEU A 270 -6.79 24.40 -24.79
C LEU A 270 -5.70 24.75 -25.81
N ILE A 271 -4.79 25.64 -25.43
CA ILE A 271 -3.73 26.12 -26.31
C ILE A 271 -2.42 25.51 -25.83
N PRO A 272 -1.63 24.84 -26.68
CA PRO A 272 -0.33 24.31 -26.30
C PRO A 272 0.53 25.36 -25.60
N VAL A 273 1.17 25.01 -24.48
CA VAL A 273 1.98 25.96 -23.68
C VAL A 273 3.17 26.53 -24.45
N GLU A 274 3.62 25.86 -25.51
CA GLU A 274 4.61 26.39 -26.46
C GLU A 274 4.16 27.65 -27.21
N HIS A 275 2.85 27.88 -27.32
CA HIS A 275 2.28 29.13 -27.85
C HIS A 275 1.90 30.13 -26.75
N ALA A 276 1.96 29.72 -25.48
CA ALA A 276 1.68 30.57 -24.32
C ALA A 276 2.93 31.30 -23.83
N THR A 277 3.78 31.77 -24.75
CA THR A 277 5.02 32.50 -24.44
C THR A 277 4.86 34.01 -24.53
N SER A 278 3.82 34.49 -25.23
CA SER A 278 3.46 35.90 -25.33
C SER A 278 1.99 36.07 -25.64
N VAL A 279 1.43 37.23 -25.28
CA VAL A 279 0.02 37.58 -25.54
C VAL A 279 -0.32 37.45 -27.03
N ASP A 280 0.56 37.89 -27.92
CA ASP A 280 0.28 37.84 -29.36
C ASP A 280 0.31 36.40 -29.89
N SER A 281 1.22 35.56 -29.41
CA SER A 281 1.33 34.17 -29.85
C SER A 281 0.11 33.34 -29.41
N ILE A 282 -0.31 33.47 -28.15
CA ILE A 282 -1.45 32.70 -27.64
C ILE A 282 -2.76 33.13 -28.33
N LEU A 283 -2.94 34.43 -28.61
CA LEU A 283 -4.12 34.95 -29.31
C LEU A 283 -4.19 34.50 -30.78
N GLN A 284 -3.06 34.28 -31.44
CA GLN A 284 -3.03 33.73 -32.82
C GLN A 284 -3.52 32.28 -32.89
N HIS A 285 -3.43 31.54 -31.79
CA HIS A 285 -3.81 30.12 -31.71
C HIS A 285 -5.14 29.90 -30.96
N ALA A 286 -5.81 30.99 -30.55
CA ALA A 286 -7.06 30.95 -29.82
C ALA A 286 -8.25 31.31 -30.71
N TYR A 287 -9.39 30.64 -30.50
CA TYR A 287 -10.66 31.20 -30.92
C TYR A 287 -11.09 32.29 -29.94
N ILE A 288 -11.20 33.54 -30.42
CA ILE A 288 -11.58 34.70 -29.60
C ILE A 288 -13.07 34.98 -29.81
N PRO A 289 -13.93 34.82 -28.79
CA PRO A 289 -15.34 35.18 -28.91
C PRO A 289 -15.50 36.69 -29.11
N GLU A 290 -16.52 37.09 -29.87
CA GLU A 290 -16.83 38.49 -30.20
C GLU A 290 -16.85 39.43 -28.97
N LEU A 291 -17.38 38.94 -27.84
CA LEU A 291 -17.51 39.69 -26.58
C LEU A 291 -16.18 40.06 -25.90
N PHE A 292 -15.07 39.44 -26.31
CA PHE A 292 -13.77 39.57 -25.66
C PHE A 292 -12.71 40.24 -26.54
N LYS A 293 -13.06 40.82 -27.69
CA LYS A 293 -12.10 41.47 -28.60
C LYS A 293 -11.36 42.65 -27.96
N GLY A 294 -10.21 43.01 -28.54
CA GLY A 294 -9.44 44.19 -28.14
C GLY A 294 -8.67 43.99 -26.83
N SER A 295 -8.74 44.97 -25.92
CA SER A 295 -7.98 44.95 -24.66
C SER A 295 -8.33 43.77 -23.76
N ARG A 296 -9.62 43.40 -23.67
CA ARG A 296 -10.06 42.27 -22.83
C ARG A 296 -9.44 40.94 -23.26
N ALA A 297 -9.29 40.70 -24.56
CA ALA A 297 -8.61 39.51 -25.08
C ALA A 297 -7.16 39.44 -24.62
N ARG A 298 -6.46 40.58 -24.69
CA ARG A 298 -5.06 40.68 -24.28
C ARG A 298 -4.89 40.46 -22.78
N GLU A 299 -5.77 41.03 -21.95
CA GLU A 299 -5.78 40.83 -20.50
C GLU A 299 -6.01 39.35 -20.14
N CYS A 300 -7.00 38.70 -20.74
CA CYS A 300 -7.24 37.27 -20.51
C CYS A 300 -6.08 36.39 -20.99
N ALA A 301 -5.47 36.72 -22.14
CA ALA A 301 -4.29 36.03 -22.65
C ALA A 301 -3.09 36.17 -21.72
N GLN A 302 -2.83 37.38 -21.21
CA GLN A 302 -1.77 37.63 -20.24
C GLN A 302 -2.00 36.81 -18.96
N LYS A 303 -3.24 36.82 -18.46
CA LYS A 303 -3.62 36.00 -17.30
C LYS A 303 -3.41 34.50 -17.54
N ALA A 304 -3.77 33.98 -18.71
CA ALA A 304 -3.59 32.56 -19.03
C ALA A 304 -2.10 32.16 -19.02
N ILE A 305 -1.20 33.04 -19.47
CA ILE A 305 0.26 32.84 -19.42
C ILE A 305 0.75 32.84 -17.96
N GLU A 306 0.28 33.82 -17.17
CA GLU A 306 0.61 33.93 -15.74
C GLU A 306 0.11 32.70 -14.95
N ASP A 307 -1.12 32.23 -15.21
CA ASP A 307 -1.69 31.07 -14.54
C ASP A 307 -0.85 29.80 -14.81
N VAL A 308 -0.29 29.63 -16.02
CA VAL A 308 0.62 28.50 -16.34
C VAL A 308 1.94 28.62 -15.57
N ALA A 309 2.51 29.83 -15.49
CA ALA A 309 3.73 30.08 -14.72
C ALA A 309 3.51 29.83 -13.23
N GLU A 310 2.40 30.33 -12.68
CA GLU A 310 1.99 30.15 -11.28
C GLU A 310 1.81 28.66 -10.93
N GLN A 311 1.16 27.87 -11.81
CA GLN A 311 1.03 26.43 -11.62
C GLN A 311 2.39 25.74 -11.50
N ARG A 312 3.34 26.12 -12.36
CA ARG A 312 4.71 25.57 -12.33
C ARG A 312 5.43 25.96 -11.04
N GLU A 313 5.37 27.22 -10.64
CA GLU A 313 5.99 27.70 -9.40
C GLU A 313 5.37 27.03 -8.16
N ARG A 314 4.05 26.90 -8.12
CA ARG A 314 3.33 26.20 -7.06
C ARG A 314 3.78 24.75 -6.95
N ARG A 315 3.95 24.05 -8.08
CA ARG A 315 4.48 22.67 -8.08
C ARG A 315 5.90 22.60 -7.51
N MET A 316 6.77 23.51 -7.93
CA MET A 316 8.14 23.59 -7.41
C MET A 316 8.18 23.91 -5.91
N ALA A 317 7.32 24.80 -5.43
CA ALA A 317 7.21 25.14 -4.01
C ALA A 317 6.74 23.95 -3.16
N MET A 318 5.76 23.19 -3.64
CA MET A 318 5.33 21.96 -2.97
C MET A 318 6.45 20.91 -2.92
N ASP A 319 7.25 20.80 -3.97
CA ASP A 319 8.38 19.86 -4.01
C ASP A 319 9.55 20.27 -3.11
N ALA A 320 9.70 21.57 -2.85
CA ALA A 320 10.66 22.10 -1.88
C ALA A 320 10.23 21.88 -0.42
N SER A 321 8.94 21.64 -0.17
CA SER A 321 8.38 21.41 1.16
C SER A 321 7.37 20.25 1.17
N PRO A 322 7.81 19.02 0.86
CA PRO A 322 6.93 17.86 0.79
C PRO A 322 6.45 17.42 2.18
N VAL A 323 5.33 16.70 2.22
CA VAL A 323 4.84 16.08 3.45
C VAL A 323 5.85 15.02 3.94
N PRO A 324 6.21 15.03 5.24
CA PRO A 324 7.13 14.03 5.80
C PRO A 324 6.48 12.64 5.87
N ILE A 325 7.31 11.60 5.84
CA ILE A 325 6.87 10.22 6.04
C ILE A 325 7.08 9.86 7.50
N GLU A 326 6.00 9.46 8.16
CA GLU A 326 6.02 8.95 9.53
C GLU A 326 6.34 7.45 9.51
N PHE A 327 7.56 7.10 9.90
CA PHE A 327 7.96 5.70 10.02
C PHE A 327 7.57 5.15 11.40
N ASP A 328 7.22 3.86 11.46
CA ASP A 328 7.08 3.14 12.72
C ASP A 328 8.36 3.31 13.55
N VAL A 329 8.21 3.64 14.84
CA VAL A 329 9.31 3.59 15.80
C VAL A 329 9.59 2.11 16.08
N ASP A 330 10.83 1.68 15.86
CA ASP A 330 11.24 0.26 15.97
C ASP A 330 11.04 -0.35 17.35
#